data_AF-A0A5P0JJJ1-F1
#
_entry.id   AF-A0A5P0JJJ1-F1
#
_cell.length_a   1.000
_cell.length_b   1.000
_cell.length_c   1.000
_cell.angle_alpha   90.00
_cell.angle_beta   90.00
_cell.angle_gamma   90.00
#
_symmetry.space_group_name_H-M   'P 1'
#
loop_
_entity.id
_entity.type
_entity.pdbx_description
1 polymer ?
#
loop_
_entity_poly.entity_id
_entity_poly.type
_entity_poly.pdbx_seq_one_letter_code
_entity_poly.pdbx_strand_id
1 'polypeptide(L)'
;MNINYPAEYEIGDIVFTCIGAALFGQISAASNCWSNHVGIIIGHNGEDFLVAESRVPLSTITTLSRFIKRSSNQRYAIKRLDAGLTERQKQRIVEQVPSRLRKLYHTGFKYES
;
A
#
# COMPACT_ATOMS: atom_id res chain seq x y z
N MET A 1 17.80 11.52 -3.64
CA MET A 1 17.13 12.16 -4.80
C MET A 1 15.66 12.29 -4.43
N ASN A 2 15.07 13.49 -4.36
CA ASN A 2 13.66 13.61 -3.96
C ASN A 2 12.75 13.27 -5.13
N ILE A 3 11.85 12.31 -4.93
CA ILE A 3 10.82 11.99 -5.91
C ILE A 3 9.71 13.02 -5.80
N ASN A 4 9.41 13.71 -6.91
CA ASN A 4 8.38 14.73 -6.93
C ASN A 4 7.01 14.08 -7.21
N TYR A 5 6.21 13.91 -6.15
CA TYR A 5 4.83 13.45 -6.26
C TYR A 5 3.88 14.64 -6.48
N PRO A 6 2.72 14.44 -7.14
CA PRO A 6 1.78 15.52 -7.44
C PRO A 6 1.12 16.14 -6.19
N ALA A 7 1.26 15.51 -5.02
CA ALA A 7 0.76 15.99 -3.74
C ALA A 7 1.65 15.49 -2.60
N GLU A 8 1.54 16.16 -1.45
CA GLU A 8 2.19 15.71 -0.22
C GLU A 8 1.33 14.65 0.48
N TYR A 9 1.90 13.48 0.69
CA TYR A 9 1.22 12.34 1.31
C TYR A 9 1.52 12.25 2.80
N GLU A 10 0.65 11.56 3.52
CA GLU A 10 0.71 11.46 4.98
C GLU A 10 0.57 10.03 5.46
N ILE A 11 1.02 9.79 6.70
CA ILE A 11 0.78 8.52 7.38
C ILE A 11 -0.73 8.25 7.42
N GLY A 12 -1.12 7.07 6.97
CA GLY A 12 -2.51 6.64 6.88
C GLY A 12 -3.13 6.74 5.48
N ASP A 13 -2.47 7.40 4.54
CA ASP A 13 -2.90 7.40 3.14
C ASP A 13 -2.88 5.98 2.56
N ILE A 14 -3.97 5.59 1.91
CA ILE A 14 -4.11 4.29 1.27
C ILE A 14 -3.75 4.41 -0.20
N VAL A 15 -2.78 3.59 -0.63
CA VAL A 15 -2.26 3.57 -1.99
C VAL A 15 -2.86 2.38 -2.73
N PHE A 16 -3.54 2.64 -3.83
CA PHE A 16 -4.16 1.64 -4.72
C PHE A 16 -3.32 1.49 -5.99
N THR A 17 -3.03 0.25 -6.38
CA THR A 17 -2.31 -0.11 -7.60
C THR A 17 -2.95 -1.31 -8.30
N CYS A 18 -2.46 -1.66 -9.49
CA CYS A 18 -2.92 -2.79 -10.28
C CYS A 18 -1.73 -3.63 -10.74
N ILE A 19 -1.45 -4.73 -10.03
CA ILE A 19 -0.39 -5.66 -10.38
C ILE A 19 -0.82 -6.45 -11.62
N GLY A 20 -0.02 -6.36 -12.68
CA GLY A 20 -0.35 -6.93 -14.00
C GLY A 20 -0.11 -8.45 -14.16
N ALA A 21 0.17 -9.18 -13.08
CA ALA A 21 0.34 -10.63 -13.18
C ALA A 21 -1.02 -11.33 -13.34
N ALA A 22 -1.07 -12.38 -14.17
CA ALA A 22 -2.30 -13.09 -14.53
C ALA A 22 -3.15 -13.54 -13.32
N LEU A 23 -2.50 -13.91 -12.21
CA LEU A 23 -3.16 -14.29 -10.96
C LEU A 23 -4.04 -13.16 -10.38
N PHE A 24 -3.67 -11.90 -10.57
CA PHE A 24 -4.38 -10.75 -10.01
C PHE A 24 -5.40 -10.12 -10.98
N GLY A 25 -5.33 -10.46 -12.27
CA GLY A 25 -6.32 -10.01 -13.26
C GLY A 25 -7.74 -10.51 -12.96
N GLN A 26 -7.85 -11.72 -12.39
CA GLN A 26 -9.14 -12.29 -11.96
C GLN A 26 -9.78 -11.50 -10.82
N ILE A 27 -8.98 -10.91 -9.92
CA ILE A 27 -9.47 -10.07 -8.81
C ILE A 27 -10.12 -8.80 -9.36
N SER A 28 -9.49 -8.14 -10.33
CA SER A 28 -10.04 -6.91 -10.93
C SER A 28 -11.36 -7.17 -11.66
N ALA A 29 -11.46 -8.30 -12.38
CA ALA A 29 -12.69 -8.71 -13.03
C ALA A 29 -13.81 -9.03 -12.02
N ALA A 30 -13.50 -9.76 -10.95
CA ALA A 30 -14.49 -10.15 -9.94
C ALA A 30 -14.96 -8.99 -9.05
N SER A 31 -14.09 -8.02 -8.76
CA SER A 31 -14.40 -6.85 -7.90
C SER A 31 -14.98 -5.66 -8.66
N ASN A 32 -15.07 -5.73 -9.99
CA ASN A 32 -15.38 -4.60 -10.87
C ASN A 32 -14.54 -3.34 -10.55
N CYS A 33 -13.28 -3.57 -10.16
CA CYS A 33 -12.35 -2.53 -9.72
C CYS A 33 -11.02 -2.70 -10.47
N TRP A 34 -10.45 -1.58 -10.94
CA TRP A 34 -9.16 -1.61 -11.64
C TRP A 34 -8.01 -1.97 -10.69
N SER A 35 -8.14 -1.69 -9.39
CA SER A 35 -7.10 -1.96 -8.39
C SER A 35 -7.25 -3.36 -7.82
N ASN A 36 -6.13 -4.06 -7.68
CA ASN A 36 -6.05 -5.40 -7.08
C ASN A 36 -4.98 -5.50 -6.00
N HIS A 37 -4.32 -4.38 -5.66
CA HIS A 37 -3.28 -4.32 -4.65
C HIS A 37 -3.30 -2.99 -3.92
N VAL A 38 -3.12 -3.06 -2.60
CA VAL A 38 -3.19 -1.91 -1.71
C VAL A 38 -2.04 -1.91 -0.71
N GLY A 39 -1.65 -0.72 -0.29
CA GLY A 39 -0.71 -0.49 0.79
C GLY A 39 -1.09 0.77 1.55
N ILE A 40 -0.45 0.98 2.70
CA ILE A 40 -0.67 2.16 3.54
C ILE A 40 0.64 2.91 3.74
N ILE A 41 0.63 4.23 3.61
CA ILE A 41 1.78 5.07 3.90
C ILE A 41 1.99 5.11 5.42
N ILE A 42 3.21 4.85 5.85
CA ILE A 42 3.60 4.75 7.27
C ILE A 42 4.71 5.72 7.66
N GLY A 43 5.17 6.55 6.73
CA GLY A 43 6.17 7.58 6.98
C GLY A 43 6.95 7.95 5.73
N HIS A 44 8.04 8.67 5.92
CA HIS A 44 8.97 9.11 4.89
C HIS A 44 10.40 8.92 5.41
N ASN A 45 11.30 8.40 4.58
CA ASN A 45 12.69 8.12 5.01
C ASN A 45 13.69 9.23 4.66
N GLY A 46 13.19 10.37 4.17
CA GLY A 46 14.00 11.50 3.68
C GLY A 46 14.15 11.52 2.15
N GLU A 47 13.89 10.40 1.46
CA GLU A 47 13.95 10.32 0.00
C GLU A 47 12.61 9.95 -0.65
N ASP A 48 11.87 9.04 -0.03
CA ASP A 48 10.60 8.52 -0.54
C ASP A 48 9.65 8.15 0.62
N PHE A 49 8.35 8.05 0.29
CA PHE A 49 7.34 7.55 1.21
C PHE A 49 7.50 6.04 1.43
N LEU A 50 7.24 5.60 2.66
CA LEU A 50 7.28 4.21 3.06
C LEU A 50 5.87 3.63 3.03
N VAL A 51 5.68 2.53 2.30
CA VAL A 51 4.41 1.83 2.15
C VAL A 51 4.51 0.46 2.82
N ALA A 52 3.69 0.22 3.84
CA ALA A 52 3.48 -1.11 4.39
C ALA A 52 2.48 -1.86 3.49
N GLU A 53 2.83 -3.08 3.08
CA GLU A 53 2.02 -3.88 2.15
C GLU A 53 2.09 -5.37 2.46
N SER A 54 1.02 -6.10 2.14
CA SER A 54 1.03 -7.56 2.09
C SER A 54 1.27 -7.99 0.65
N ARG A 55 2.45 -8.54 0.35
CA ARG A 55 2.79 -9.01 -1.00
C ARG A 55 3.33 -10.43 -0.97
N VAL A 56 3.32 -11.11 -2.11
CA VAL A 56 3.95 -12.43 -2.24
C VAL A 56 5.48 -12.29 -2.12
N PRO A 57 6.18 -13.18 -1.35
CA PRO A 57 5.62 -14.17 -0.44
C PRO A 57 5.33 -13.64 0.98
N LEU A 58 5.89 -12.48 1.36
CA LEU A 58 5.83 -11.93 2.71
C LEU A 58 5.39 -10.46 2.72
N SER A 59 4.58 -10.09 3.73
CA SER A 59 4.31 -8.68 4.04
C SER A 59 5.58 -7.92 4.39
N THR A 60 5.68 -6.68 3.92
CA THR A 60 6.91 -5.90 3.97
C THR A 60 6.64 -4.40 4.00
N ILE A 61 7.72 -3.63 4.13
CA ILE A 61 7.73 -2.19 3.85
C ILE A 61 8.53 -1.97 2.56
N THR A 62 7.96 -1.23 1.62
CA THR A 62 8.65 -0.80 0.40
C THR A 62 8.62 0.72 0.30
N THR A 63 9.35 1.27 -0.67
CA THR A 63 9.21 2.69 -1.00
C THR A 63 8.05 2.89 -1.99
N LEU A 64 7.36 4.03 -1.93
CA LEU A 64 6.21 4.32 -2.76
C LEU A 64 6.54 4.23 -4.26
N SER A 65 7.72 4.69 -4.68
CA SER A 65 8.18 4.53 -6.06
C SER A 65 8.27 3.06 -6.50
N ARG A 66 8.83 2.18 -5.65
CA ARG A 66 8.90 0.74 -5.94
C ARG A 66 7.54 0.08 -5.91
N PHE A 67 6.64 0.55 -5.06
CA PHE A 67 5.24 0.12 -5.03
C PHE A 67 4.53 0.43 -6.36
N ILE A 68 4.60 1.70 -6.80
CA ILE A 68 4.00 2.18 -8.05
C ILE A 68 4.63 1.52 -9.28
N LYS A 69 5.95 1.28 -9.28
CA LYS A 69 6.66 0.65 -10.40
C LYS A 69 6.14 -0.74 -10.76
N ARG A 70 5.52 -1.45 -9.80
CA ARG A 70 4.88 -2.76 -10.04
C ARG A 70 3.46 -2.66 -10.60
N SER A 71 2.88 -1.46 -10.60
CA SER A 71 1.56 -1.21 -11.13
C SER A 71 1.58 -1.15 -12.66
N SER A 72 0.57 -1.71 -13.30
CA SER A 72 0.34 -1.66 -14.74
C SER A 72 0.25 -0.20 -15.18
N ASN A 73 1.03 0.18 -16.19
CA ASN A 73 1.18 1.57 -16.66
C ASN A 73 1.57 2.56 -15.55
N GLN A 74 2.17 2.09 -14.45
CA GLN A 74 2.47 2.88 -13.25
C GLN A 74 1.25 3.63 -12.69
N ARG A 75 0.04 3.14 -12.98
CA ARG A 75 -1.22 3.74 -12.51
C ARG A 75 -1.36 3.57 -11.01
N TYR A 76 -1.64 4.63 -10.30
CA TYR A 76 -1.94 4.56 -8.87
C TYR A 76 -3.03 5.57 -8.49
N ALA A 77 -3.67 5.33 -7.35
CA ALA A 77 -4.54 6.31 -6.71
C ALA A 77 -4.22 6.34 -5.22
N ILE A 78 -4.34 7.52 -4.60
CA ILE A 78 -4.20 7.68 -3.17
C ILE A 78 -5.52 8.17 -2.59
N LYS A 79 -5.91 7.60 -1.45
CA LYS A 79 -7.09 8.03 -0.69
C LYS A 79 -6.70 8.33 0.75
N ARG A 80 -7.19 9.45 1.24
CA ARG A 80 -7.06 9.91 2.62
C ARG A 80 -8.43 9.89 3.28
N LEU A 81 -8.47 9.63 4.59
CA LEU A 81 -9.69 9.86 5.39
C LEU A 81 -10.02 11.36 5.34
N ASP A 82 -11.26 11.71 5.03
CA ASP A 82 -11.67 13.10 4.75
C ASP A 82 -11.35 14.08 5.90
N ALA A 83 -11.61 13.66 7.14
CA ALA A 83 -11.29 14.44 8.34
C ALA A 83 -9.78 14.49 8.66
N GLY A 84 -8.93 13.79 7.89
CA GLY A 84 -7.54 13.55 8.20
C GLY A 84 -7.36 12.62 9.42
N LEU A 85 -6.10 12.44 9.82
CA LEU A 85 -5.75 11.71 11.04
C LEU A 85 -5.01 12.63 11.99
N THR A 86 -5.35 12.56 13.27
CA THR A 86 -4.54 13.16 14.33
C THR A 86 -3.18 12.47 14.42
N GLU A 87 -2.17 13.17 14.93
CA GLU A 87 -0.83 12.59 15.13
C GLU A 87 -0.86 11.32 16.01
N ARG A 88 -1.74 11.28 17.01
CA ARG A 88 -1.95 10.07 17.83
C ARG A 88 -2.49 8.90 17.00
N GLN A 89 -3.41 9.15 16.07
CA GLN A 89 -3.92 8.10 15.18
C GLN A 89 -2.86 7.64 14.18
N LYS A 90 -2.08 8.56 13.60
CA LYS A 90 -0.93 8.25 12.74
C LYS A 90 0.07 7.34 13.47
N GLN A 91 0.44 7.71 14.69
CA GLN A 91 1.36 6.91 15.52
C GLN A 91 0.82 5.50 15.79
N ARG A 92 -0.48 5.37 16.12
CA ARG A 92 -1.12 4.07 16.32
C ARG A 92 -1.09 3.19 15.07
N ILE A 93 -1.19 3.77 13.87
CA ILE A 93 -1.04 3.00 12.63
C ILE A 93 0.37 2.43 12.53
N VAL A 94 1.39 3.26 12.75
CA VAL A 94 2.80 2.85 12.68
C VAL A 94 3.12 1.76 13.69
N GLU A 95 2.62 1.87 14.92
CA GLU A 95 2.80 0.88 15.99
C GLU A 95 2.22 -0.51 15.66
N GLN A 96 1.21 -0.57 14.79
CA GLN A 96 0.60 -1.83 14.36
C GLN A 96 1.36 -2.51 13.22
N VAL A 97 2.32 -1.84 12.58
CA VAL A 97 3.05 -2.39 11.43
C VAL A 97 3.95 -3.56 11.83
N PRO A 98 4.82 -3.47 12.87
CA PRO A 98 5.80 -4.52 13.16
C PRO A 98 5.18 -5.91 13.37
N SER A 99 4.04 -6.00 14.05
CA SER A 99 3.33 -7.26 14.31
C SER A 99 2.70 -7.88 13.05
N ARG A 100 2.62 -7.11 11.95
CA ARG A 100 2.01 -7.52 10.68
C ARG A 100 3.04 -7.78 9.58
N LEU A 101 4.33 -7.51 9.81
CA LEU A 101 5.40 -7.78 8.85
C LEU A 101 5.83 -9.25 8.84
N ARG A 102 6.40 -9.70 7.72
CA ARG A 102 6.91 -11.08 7.53
C ARG A 102 5.83 -12.16 7.71
N LYS A 103 4.56 -11.81 7.56
CA LYS A 103 3.46 -12.77 7.46
C LYS A 103 3.42 -13.34 6.04
N LEU A 104 3.16 -14.65 5.93
CA LEU A 104 2.98 -15.31 4.64
C LEU A 104 1.74 -14.77 3.92
N TYR A 105 1.89 -14.47 2.64
CA TYR A 105 0.78 -14.04 1.80
C TYR A 105 -0.28 -15.14 1.70
N HIS A 106 -1.51 -14.83 2.09
CA HIS A 106 -2.60 -15.79 2.08
C HIS A 106 -3.45 -15.66 0.81
N THR A 107 -3.39 -16.65 -0.08
CA THR A 107 -4.12 -16.64 -1.36
C THR A 107 -5.60 -16.98 -1.25
N GLY A 108 -6.03 -17.60 -0.15
CA GLY A 108 -7.43 -17.98 0.08
C GLY A 108 -8.27 -16.96 0.85
N PHE A 109 -7.80 -15.71 1.00
CA PHE A 109 -8.54 -14.61 1.65
C PHE A 109 -9.14 -14.95 3.04
N LYS A 110 -8.38 -15.63 3.93
CA LYS A 110 -8.82 -15.88 5.31
C LYS A 110 -8.72 -14.59 6.12
N TYR A 111 -9.81 -14.20 6.78
CA TYR A 111 -9.89 -12.94 7.50
C TYR A 111 -8.83 -12.81 8.63
N GLU A 112 -8.51 -13.92 9.29
CA GLU A 112 -7.61 -13.95 10.46
C GLU A 112 -6.11 -14.12 10.12
N SER A 113 -5.74 -14.27 8.84
CA SER A 113 -4.33 -14.52 8.45
C SER A 113 -3.47 -13.25 8.49
#